data_AF-A0A836PZM3-F1
#
_entry.id   AF-A0A836PZM3-F1
#
_cell.length_a   1.000
_cell.length_b   1.000
_cell.length_c   1.000
_cell.angle_alpha   90.00
_cell.angle_beta   90.00
_cell.angle_gamma   90.00
#
_symmetry.space_group_name_H-M   'P 1'
#
loop_
_entity.id
_entity.type
_entity.pdbx_description
1 polymer ?
#
loop_
_entity_poly.entity_id
_entity_poly.type
_entity_poly.pdbx_seq_one_letter_code
_entity_poly.pdbx_strand_id
1 'polypeptide(L)'
;MIERAQLSTRISRTQVTWERRPIVGFFLLFVLALVGTAAFAKGNEGANASGLESMPMAAPPIHRGEASTSAAAPFSLNASKTQENTTIPRPSFNLNASKFTQGVEQTDPQLQPGSPKFDVSAFKQAPLAGNVQTSGPLTGGVQALKLLANYDIELIVDESLSMRRTDCPGGLSRWNWCGMQAGQLAKQLAPYVRNGFTLTTFAGGYEVYEKSSPEHVMQLFQSPMFTFGTRMSLPLDDRLNNYFNKKQSSGRPLLIAVITDGVPAPRREPFLVADVLINATKRMRDPRDVTVVFFQIGGADFKGQRFLSYLDNGLMADGARFDIVKNVPMERLAQIGLAQSLVNSIQEFAAQNKLAPSVR
;
A
#
# COMPACT_ATOMS: atom_id res chain seq x y z
N MET A 1 18.58 -25.82 -20.47
CA MET A 1 17.25 -25.31 -20.08
C MET A 1 17.46 -23.90 -19.55
N ILE A 2 17.05 -22.88 -20.30
CA ILE A 2 17.17 -21.47 -19.92
C ILE A 2 15.78 -21.03 -19.47
N GLU A 3 15.61 -20.82 -18.17
CA GLU A 3 14.35 -20.40 -17.57
C GLU A 3 14.23 -18.88 -17.66
N ARG A 4 13.16 -18.41 -18.32
CA ARG A 4 12.86 -16.99 -18.51
C ARG A 4 12.38 -16.39 -17.18
N ALA A 5 13.10 -15.39 -16.67
CA ALA A 5 12.64 -14.54 -15.59
C ALA A 5 11.33 -13.84 -16.00
N GLN A 6 10.26 -14.06 -15.23
CA GLN A 6 8.99 -13.35 -15.43
C GLN A 6 9.16 -11.90 -14.98
N LEU A 7 8.93 -10.96 -15.91
CA LEU A 7 8.84 -9.54 -15.64
C LEU A 7 7.68 -9.27 -14.68
N SER A 8 7.99 -8.72 -13.51
CA SER A 8 7.02 -8.21 -12.54
C SER A 8 6.25 -7.03 -13.14
N THR A 9 4.94 -7.15 -13.25
CA THR A 9 4.07 -6.09 -13.77
C THR A 9 4.00 -4.95 -12.76
N ARG A 10 4.59 -3.79 -13.09
CA ARG A 10 4.45 -2.55 -12.32
C ARG A 10 3.02 -2.03 -12.47
N ILE A 11 2.18 -2.23 -11.46
CA ILE A 11 0.84 -1.62 -11.40
C ILE A 11 0.94 -0.38 -10.51
N SER A 12 1.15 0.78 -11.13
CA SER A 12 0.99 2.06 -10.44
C SER A 12 -0.49 2.43 -10.45
N ARG A 13 -1.14 2.47 -9.27
CA ARG A 13 -2.51 2.95 -9.12
C ARG A 13 -2.51 4.36 -8.54
N THR A 14 -2.34 5.36 -9.40
CA THR A 14 -2.65 6.76 -9.07
C THR A 14 -3.73 7.27 -10.02
N GLN A 15 -4.98 7.31 -9.57
CA GLN A 15 -6.05 8.06 -10.23
C GLN A 15 -6.94 8.69 -9.15
N VAL A 16 -6.69 9.97 -8.86
CA VAL A 16 -7.72 10.90 -8.39
C VAL A 16 -7.62 12.12 -9.30
N THR A 17 -8.27 12.04 -10.46
CA THR A 17 -8.47 13.20 -11.33
C THR A 17 -9.58 14.06 -10.71
N TRP A 18 -9.20 15.19 -10.12
CA TRP A 18 -10.14 16.25 -9.76
C TRP A 18 -10.54 16.98 -11.04
N GLU A 19 -11.72 16.66 -11.56
CA GLU A 19 -12.33 17.36 -12.68
C GLU A 19 -12.85 18.74 -12.20
N ARG A 20 -12.10 19.81 -12.48
CA ARG A 20 -12.56 21.18 -12.23
C ARG A 20 -13.52 21.58 -13.35
N ARG A 21 -14.79 21.82 -13.01
CA ARG A 21 -15.74 22.54 -13.86
C ARG A 21 -15.27 24.00 -14.03
N PRO A 22 -15.26 24.56 -15.25
CA PRO A 22 -14.93 25.97 -15.44
C PRO A 22 -16.14 26.84 -15.07
N ILE A 23 -15.88 27.86 -14.25
CA ILE A 23 -16.76 29.01 -14.05
C ILE A 23 -16.49 29.96 -15.21
N VAL A 24 -17.55 30.31 -15.94
CA VAL A 24 -17.54 31.28 -17.02
C VAL A 24 -17.41 32.69 -16.44
N GLY A 25 -16.40 33.45 -16.88
CA GLY A 25 -16.18 34.83 -16.45
C GLY A 25 -15.28 35.60 -17.42
N PHE A 26 -15.93 36.32 -18.35
CA PHE A 26 -15.58 37.63 -18.91
C PHE A 26 -14.21 38.25 -18.49
N PHE A 27 -13.30 38.52 -19.44
CA PHE A 27 -12.98 39.87 -19.96
C PHE A 27 -11.70 39.92 -20.84
N LEU A 28 -11.78 40.79 -21.84
CA LEU A 28 -10.74 41.59 -22.51
C LEU A 28 -9.81 40.96 -23.58
N LEU A 29 -10.16 41.30 -24.83
CA LEU A 29 -9.29 41.38 -26.01
C LEU A 29 -8.10 42.32 -25.75
N PHE A 30 -6.89 41.88 -26.12
CA PHE A 30 -5.83 42.78 -26.57
C PHE A 30 -5.23 42.25 -27.87
N VAL A 31 -5.38 43.04 -28.92
CA VAL A 31 -4.75 42.87 -30.23
C VAL A 31 -3.39 43.55 -30.17
N LEU A 32 -2.32 42.86 -30.55
CA LEU A 32 -1.13 43.51 -31.10
C LEU A 32 -0.51 42.61 -32.17
N ALA A 33 -0.18 43.25 -33.29
CA ALA A 33 0.31 42.63 -34.50
C ALA A 33 1.84 42.78 -34.64
N LEU A 34 2.36 42.06 -35.65
CA LEU A 34 3.35 42.49 -36.65
C LEU A 34 4.82 41.98 -36.57
N VAL A 35 5.27 41.52 -37.76
CA VAL A 35 6.63 41.33 -38.33
C VAL A 35 7.43 40.10 -37.85
N GLY A 36 8.07 39.26 -38.68
CA GLY A 36 8.26 39.25 -40.13
C GLY A 36 9.20 38.11 -40.59
N THR A 37 8.96 37.66 -41.81
CA THR A 37 9.83 37.05 -42.84
C THR A 37 11.22 36.48 -42.50
N ALA A 38 11.47 35.24 -42.95
CA ALA A 38 12.58 34.93 -43.87
C ALA A 38 12.35 33.61 -44.60
N ALA A 39 12.45 33.67 -45.93
CA ALA A 39 12.39 32.57 -46.87
C ALA A 39 13.75 31.83 -46.96
N PHE A 40 13.73 30.52 -47.23
CA PHE A 40 14.89 29.80 -47.74
C PHE A 40 14.44 28.78 -48.80
N ALA A 41 15.07 28.86 -49.96
CA ALA A 41 14.78 28.07 -51.16
C ALA A 41 15.96 27.12 -51.48
N LYS A 42 15.63 25.91 -51.96
CA LYS A 42 16.43 24.94 -52.73
C LYS A 42 15.46 23.78 -53.05
N GLY A 43 15.07 23.40 -54.27
CA GLY A 43 15.81 23.16 -55.53
C GLY A 43 16.47 21.77 -55.46
N ASN A 44 16.33 20.80 -56.37
CA ASN A 44 15.50 20.48 -57.55
C ASN A 44 15.77 18.97 -57.87
N GLU A 45 14.92 18.32 -58.69
CA GLU A 45 15.11 17.05 -59.45
C GLU A 45 15.23 15.70 -58.66
N GLY A 46 14.71 14.55 -59.12
CA GLY A 46 14.22 14.14 -60.42
C GLY A 46 13.41 12.82 -60.37
N ALA A 47 12.87 12.46 -61.54
CA ALA A 47 11.80 11.50 -61.77
C ALA A 47 12.18 10.00 -61.65
N ASN A 48 11.18 9.15 -61.41
CA ASN A 48 10.90 7.99 -62.26
C ASN A 48 9.51 7.41 -62.04
N ALA A 49 8.92 6.97 -63.15
CA ALA A 49 7.54 6.55 -63.33
C ALA A 49 7.42 5.04 -63.58
N SER A 50 6.33 4.45 -63.07
CA SER A 50 5.62 3.25 -63.54
C SER A 50 4.55 2.95 -62.46
N GLY A 51 3.23 2.97 -62.67
CA GLY A 51 2.44 2.54 -63.81
C GLY A 51 1.75 1.23 -63.45
N LEU A 52 0.46 1.26 -63.05
CA LEU A 52 -0.52 0.18 -63.21
C LEU A 52 -1.95 0.61 -62.79
N GLU A 53 -2.84 0.51 -63.79
CA GLU A 53 -4.31 0.35 -63.82
C GLU A 53 -4.87 -0.60 -62.72
N SER A 54 -6.16 -0.68 -62.33
CA SER A 54 -7.44 -0.06 -62.71
C SER A 54 -8.54 -0.63 -61.77
N MET A 55 -9.48 0.24 -61.37
CA MET A 55 -10.95 0.03 -61.27
C MET A 55 -11.62 -0.86 -60.18
N PRO A 56 -12.93 -0.59 -59.88
CA PRO A 56 -13.53 -0.65 -58.54
C PRO A 56 -14.62 -1.75 -58.38
N MET A 57 -15.21 -1.90 -57.18
CA MET A 57 -16.67 -2.00 -56.93
C MET A 57 -17.07 -2.50 -55.52
N ALA A 58 -18.15 -1.87 -55.02
CA ALA A 58 -19.27 -2.41 -54.22
C ALA A 58 -19.10 -2.86 -52.75
N ALA A 59 -19.83 -2.18 -51.87
CA ALA A 59 -20.25 -2.63 -50.54
C ALA A 59 -21.78 -2.88 -50.53
N PRO A 60 -22.28 -3.96 -49.90
CA PRO A 60 -23.72 -4.24 -49.81
C PRO A 60 -24.40 -3.69 -48.53
N PRO A 61 -25.75 -3.54 -48.55
CA PRO A 61 -26.54 -2.96 -47.45
C PRO A 61 -27.07 -4.01 -46.47
N ILE A 62 -27.37 -3.60 -45.23
CA ILE A 62 -28.09 -4.41 -44.24
C ILE A 62 -29.50 -3.84 -44.00
N HIS A 63 -30.47 -4.75 -44.09
CA HIS A 63 -31.91 -4.56 -44.05
C HIS A 63 -32.47 -4.07 -42.70
N ARG A 64 -33.51 -3.25 -42.83
CA ARG A 64 -34.48 -2.86 -41.79
C ARG A 64 -35.81 -3.55 -42.12
N GLY A 65 -36.47 -4.16 -41.14
CA GLY A 65 -37.77 -4.79 -41.27
C GLY A 65 -38.56 -4.73 -39.96
N GLU A 66 -39.67 -4.00 -40.02
CA GLU A 66 -40.85 -3.92 -39.12
C GLU A 66 -41.56 -5.28 -39.02
N ALA A 67 -42.62 -5.57 -38.26
CA ALA A 67 -43.31 -5.14 -37.04
C ALA A 67 -44.49 -6.14 -36.89
N SER A 68 -44.99 -6.42 -35.68
CA SER A 68 -46.37 -6.84 -35.39
C SER A 68 -46.51 -7.04 -33.86
N THR A 69 -47.16 -6.13 -33.13
CA THR A 69 -48.59 -6.10 -32.72
C THR A 69 -49.07 -7.27 -31.85
N SER A 70 -49.34 -7.00 -30.56
CA SER A 70 -50.57 -7.44 -29.87
C SER A 70 -50.90 -6.53 -28.68
N ALA A 71 -52.18 -6.47 -28.34
CA ALA A 71 -52.84 -5.38 -27.64
C ALA A 71 -53.09 -5.61 -26.12
N ALA A 72 -53.34 -4.49 -25.45
CA ALA A 72 -54.31 -4.22 -24.38
C ALA A 72 -54.23 -4.93 -23.00
N ALA A 73 -53.96 -4.14 -21.95
CA ALA A 73 -54.94 -3.77 -20.90
C ALA A 73 -54.35 -2.68 -19.95
N PRO A 74 -55.15 -1.73 -19.42
CA PRO A 74 -54.66 -0.63 -18.60
C PRO A 74 -54.80 -0.95 -17.10
N PHE A 75 -53.76 -0.68 -16.31
CA PHE A 75 -53.88 -0.62 -14.84
C PHE A 75 -53.35 0.70 -14.30
N SER A 76 -54.21 1.32 -13.50
CA SER A 76 -54.14 2.64 -12.91
C SER A 76 -53.02 2.74 -11.87
N LEU A 77 -52.16 3.75 -11.97
CA LEU A 77 -51.18 4.12 -10.95
C LEU A 77 -51.76 5.23 -10.08
N ASN A 78 -52.21 4.85 -8.90
CA ASN A 78 -52.58 5.77 -7.83
C ASN A 78 -52.08 5.16 -6.51
N ALA A 79 -50.92 5.59 -6.02
CA ALA A 79 -50.53 5.49 -4.60
C ALA A 79 -49.20 6.22 -4.34
N SER A 80 -49.33 7.39 -3.73
CA SER A 80 -48.71 7.73 -2.44
C SER A 80 -47.19 7.63 -2.30
N LYS A 81 -46.60 8.83 -2.27
CA LYS A 81 -45.35 9.15 -1.59
C LYS A 81 -45.35 8.57 -0.16
N THR A 82 -44.43 7.67 0.13
CA THR A 82 -43.85 7.52 1.47
C THR A 82 -42.36 7.30 1.31
N GLN A 83 -41.60 8.38 1.54
CA GLN A 83 -40.15 8.30 1.76
C GLN A 83 -39.92 7.63 3.11
N GLU A 84 -39.60 6.34 3.11
CA GLU A 84 -38.91 5.73 4.25
C GLU A 84 -37.43 6.10 4.15
N ASN A 85 -37.10 7.21 4.79
CA ASN A 85 -35.75 7.58 5.16
C ASN A 85 -35.32 6.73 6.36
N THR A 86 -34.98 5.46 6.14
CA THR A 86 -34.24 4.66 7.12
C THR A 86 -32.76 5.00 7.03
N THR A 87 -32.41 6.19 7.50
CA THR A 87 -31.05 6.48 7.95
C THR A 87 -30.82 5.64 9.19
N ILE A 88 -30.24 4.44 9.03
CA ILE A 88 -29.63 3.74 10.15
C ILE A 88 -28.59 4.71 10.74
N PRO A 89 -28.73 5.15 12.00
CA PRO A 89 -27.74 6.02 12.60
C PRO A 89 -26.41 5.28 12.59
N ARG A 90 -25.45 5.80 11.80
CA ARG A 90 -24.06 5.40 11.96
C ARG A 90 -23.69 5.70 13.41
N PRO A 91 -23.10 4.76 14.16
CA PRO A 91 -22.58 5.07 15.48
C PRO A 91 -21.68 6.29 15.34
N SER A 92 -21.96 7.32 16.13
CA SER A 92 -21.13 8.52 16.22
C SER A 92 -19.77 8.09 16.76
N PHE A 93 -18.82 7.88 15.83
CA PHE A 93 -17.41 7.66 16.13
C PHE A 93 -16.89 8.87 16.92
N ASN A 94 -16.80 8.75 18.24
CA ASN A 94 -16.28 9.80 19.10
C ASN A 94 -14.76 9.68 19.24
N LEU A 95 -14.07 9.67 18.10
CA LEU A 95 -12.66 9.99 18.05
C LEU A 95 -12.55 11.50 18.14
N ASN A 96 -12.56 12.00 19.38
CA ASN A 96 -12.38 13.41 19.68
C ASN A 96 -11.14 13.89 18.91
N ALA A 97 -11.33 14.70 17.85
CA ALA A 97 -10.26 15.10 16.92
C ALA A 97 -9.08 15.77 17.65
N SER A 98 -9.33 16.28 18.85
CA SER A 98 -8.34 16.78 19.80
C SER A 98 -7.29 15.75 20.22
N LYS A 99 -7.56 14.44 20.22
CA LYS A 99 -6.61 13.40 20.62
C LYS A 99 -5.39 13.29 19.69
N PHE A 100 -5.51 13.67 18.42
CA PHE A 100 -4.44 13.56 17.42
C PHE A 100 -3.94 14.91 16.87
N THR A 101 -4.65 16.02 17.14
CA THR A 101 -4.36 17.32 16.51
C THR A 101 -3.67 18.35 17.41
N GLN A 102 -3.46 18.07 18.70
CA GLN A 102 -2.72 18.99 19.58
C GLN A 102 -1.22 18.72 19.52
N GLY A 103 -0.51 19.51 18.72
CA GLY A 103 0.94 19.59 18.74
C GLY A 103 1.47 20.32 17.51
N VAL A 104 2.03 21.51 17.74
CA VAL A 104 2.65 22.44 16.78
C VAL A 104 3.49 21.70 15.73
N GLU A 105 3.38 22.16 14.49
CA GLU A 105 4.18 21.73 13.34
C GLU A 105 5.65 22.10 13.61
N GLN A 106 6.41 21.14 14.12
CA GLN A 106 7.82 21.32 14.48
C GLN A 106 8.64 21.12 13.20
N THR A 107 9.07 22.22 12.59
CA THR A 107 10.00 22.22 11.46
C THR A 107 11.36 21.74 11.95
N ASP A 108 11.79 20.56 11.46
CA ASP A 108 13.05 19.95 11.88
C ASP A 108 14.20 20.37 10.95
N PRO A 109 15.25 21.05 11.44
CA PRO A 109 16.29 21.66 10.59
C PRO A 109 17.35 20.68 10.06
N GLN A 110 17.24 19.36 10.29
CA GLN A 110 18.22 18.38 9.80
C GLN A 110 17.73 17.60 8.57
N LEU A 111 17.74 18.25 7.41
CA LEU A 111 17.75 17.56 6.11
C LEU A 111 19.02 17.96 5.37
N GLN A 112 20.12 17.25 5.63
CA GLN A 112 21.33 17.42 4.83
C GLN A 112 21.13 16.78 3.43
N PRO A 113 21.43 17.50 2.34
CA PRO A 113 21.39 16.94 0.99
C PRO A 113 22.63 16.05 0.77
N GLY A 114 22.40 14.74 0.69
CA GLY A 114 23.45 13.75 0.47
C GLY A 114 23.16 12.46 1.23
N SER A 115 22.16 11.70 0.79
CA SER A 115 21.95 10.37 1.36
C SER A 115 23.18 9.49 1.06
N PRO A 116 23.81 8.85 2.06
CA PRO A 116 24.88 7.90 1.78
C PRO A 116 24.35 6.79 0.86
N LYS A 117 25.11 6.49 -0.20
CA LYS A 117 24.80 5.38 -1.11
C LYS A 117 24.71 4.09 -0.28
N PHE A 118 23.66 3.31 -0.53
CA PHE A 118 23.44 2.02 0.11
C PHE A 118 24.63 1.09 -0.16
N ASP A 119 25.46 0.86 0.85
CA ASP A 119 26.62 0.00 0.74
C ASP A 119 26.22 -1.46 0.97
N VAL A 120 26.11 -2.22 -0.13
CA VAL A 120 25.83 -3.66 -0.10
C VAL A 120 26.96 -4.44 0.61
N SER A 121 28.17 -3.87 0.73
CA SER A 121 29.28 -4.49 1.45
C SER A 121 29.16 -4.37 2.97
N ALA A 122 28.38 -3.40 3.49
CA ALA A 122 28.00 -3.36 4.91
C ALA A 122 27.20 -4.61 5.34
N PHE A 123 26.53 -5.29 4.40
CA PHE A 123 25.90 -6.61 4.65
C PHE A 123 26.90 -7.75 4.80
N LYS A 124 28.14 -7.59 4.32
CA LYS A 124 29.17 -8.63 4.37
C LYS A 124 30.12 -8.48 5.56
N GLN A 125 30.22 -7.29 6.19
CA GLN A 125 31.34 -7.00 7.10
C GLN A 125 31.00 -6.26 8.40
N ALA A 126 29.74 -6.00 8.76
CA ALA A 126 29.43 -5.43 10.07
C ALA A 126 29.00 -6.51 11.08
N PRO A 127 29.88 -6.97 12.00
CA PRO A 127 29.41 -7.41 13.30
C PRO A 127 28.85 -6.16 13.99
N LEU A 128 27.56 -6.18 14.29
CA LEU A 128 26.86 -5.12 15.00
C LEU A 128 27.64 -4.77 16.29
N ALA A 129 28.12 -3.54 16.40
CA ALA A 129 28.61 -2.97 17.66
C ALA A 129 27.45 -2.56 18.58
N GLY A 130 26.46 -3.44 18.69
CA GLY A 130 25.47 -3.47 19.75
C GLY A 130 25.69 -4.78 20.48
N ASN A 131 25.77 -4.74 21.81
CA ASN A 131 26.07 -5.87 22.70
C ASN A 131 25.82 -7.23 22.05
N VAL A 132 26.92 -7.95 21.84
CA VAL A 132 26.99 -9.33 21.39
C VAL A 132 26.36 -10.23 22.47
N GLN A 133 25.05 -10.18 22.54
CA GLN A 133 24.22 -11.31 22.88
C GLN A 133 23.34 -11.52 21.65
N THR A 134 23.93 -12.20 20.68
CA THR A 134 23.21 -13.02 19.70
C THR A 134 22.00 -12.33 19.05
N SER A 135 22.15 -11.85 17.81
CA SER A 135 21.15 -12.19 16.80
C SER A 135 21.16 -13.71 16.66
N GLY A 136 20.61 -14.37 17.67
CA GLY A 136 20.62 -15.82 17.77
C GLY A 136 19.91 -16.36 16.54
N PRO A 137 20.24 -17.58 16.09
CA PRO A 137 19.26 -18.32 15.31
C PRO A 137 17.93 -18.15 16.05
N LEU A 138 16.84 -17.86 15.31
CA LEU A 138 15.49 -17.81 15.88
C LEU A 138 15.45 -18.94 16.92
N THR A 139 14.99 -18.72 18.15
CA THR A 139 15.19 -19.72 19.22
C THR A 139 14.49 -21.06 18.91
N GLY A 140 13.73 -21.14 17.81
CA GLY A 140 13.28 -22.36 17.12
C GLY A 140 13.53 -22.40 15.59
N GLY A 141 14.49 -21.62 15.06
CA GLY A 141 15.06 -21.58 13.71
C GLY A 141 14.09 -21.93 12.58
N VAL A 142 14.14 -23.20 12.21
CA VAL A 142 13.35 -23.79 11.14
C VAL A 142 11.86 -23.82 11.45
N GLN A 143 11.47 -24.09 12.70
CA GLN A 143 10.08 -24.16 13.12
C GLN A 143 9.40 -22.78 13.09
N ALA A 144 10.14 -21.74 13.47
CA ALA A 144 9.69 -20.35 13.41
C ALA A 144 9.43 -19.91 11.95
N LEU A 145 10.35 -20.23 11.03
CA LEU A 145 10.18 -19.93 9.60
C LEU A 145 9.06 -20.75 8.95
N LYS A 146 8.90 -22.03 9.35
CA LYS A 146 7.76 -22.85 8.93
C LYS A 146 6.42 -22.29 9.41
N LEU A 147 6.37 -21.68 10.59
CA LEU A 147 5.16 -21.02 11.08
C LEU A 147 4.77 -19.85 10.17
N LEU A 148 5.73 -18.97 9.83
CA LEU A 148 5.50 -17.88 8.87
C LEU A 148 5.06 -18.41 7.51
N ALA A 149 5.63 -19.53 7.07
CA ALA A 149 5.27 -20.16 5.80
C ALA A 149 3.84 -20.74 5.75
N ASN A 150 3.06 -20.68 6.83
CA ASN A 150 1.62 -20.99 6.81
C ASN A 150 0.74 -19.77 6.49
N TYR A 151 1.31 -18.57 6.39
CA TYR A 151 0.60 -17.32 6.14
C TYR A 151 0.89 -16.76 4.75
N ASP A 152 -0.10 -16.12 4.14
CA ASP A 152 0.16 -15.23 3.01
C ASP A 152 0.80 -13.96 3.58
N ILE A 153 2.11 -13.78 3.35
CA ILE A 153 2.90 -12.69 3.96
C ILE A 153 2.92 -11.49 3.03
N GLU A 154 2.61 -10.33 3.59
CA GLU A 154 2.70 -9.05 2.90
C GLU A 154 3.44 -8.03 3.75
N LEU A 155 4.39 -7.33 3.14
CA LEU A 155 5.17 -6.28 3.76
C LEU A 155 4.77 -4.94 3.13
N ILE A 156 4.26 -4.00 3.92
CA ILE A 156 3.90 -2.65 3.51
C ILE A 156 4.92 -1.69 4.15
N VAL A 157 5.72 -1.01 3.33
CA VAL A 157 6.87 -0.22 3.79
C VAL A 157 6.69 1.24 3.43
N ASP A 158 6.84 2.10 4.43
CA ASP A 158 6.84 3.54 4.27
C ASP A 158 8.06 4.00 3.44
N GLU A 159 7.80 4.80 2.41
CA GLU A 159 8.75 5.42 1.49
C GLU A 159 8.59 6.96 1.52
N SER A 160 8.02 7.50 2.60
CA SER A 160 7.91 8.94 2.78
C SER A 160 9.28 9.57 3.13
N LEU A 161 9.38 10.90 3.00
CA LEU A 161 10.63 11.63 3.24
C LEU A 161 11.23 11.46 4.65
N SER A 162 10.40 11.19 5.66
CA SER A 162 10.87 10.97 7.04
C SER A 162 11.73 9.70 7.17
N MET A 163 11.58 8.74 6.26
CA MET A 163 12.37 7.52 6.19
C MET A 163 13.86 7.76 5.84
N ARG A 164 14.22 8.99 5.45
CA ARG A 164 15.62 9.40 5.22
C ARG A 164 16.42 9.63 6.49
N ARG A 165 15.75 9.82 7.64
CA ARG A 165 16.41 10.11 8.92
C ARG A 165 17.34 8.98 9.34
N THR A 166 18.53 9.33 9.82
CA THR A 166 19.61 8.43 10.22
C THR A 166 19.63 8.17 11.73
N ASP A 167 18.49 7.75 12.27
CA ASP A 167 18.27 7.52 13.71
C ASP A 167 18.04 6.03 14.04
N CYS A 168 18.34 5.13 13.11
CA CYS A 168 18.34 3.69 13.36
C CYS A 168 19.70 3.17 13.85
N PRO A 169 19.76 1.97 14.45
CA PRO A 169 21.01 1.36 14.91
C PRO A 169 22.11 1.39 13.85
N GLY A 170 23.34 1.74 14.29
CA GLY A 170 24.49 1.90 13.40
C GLY A 170 24.49 3.19 12.59
N GLY A 171 23.65 4.19 12.94
CA GLY A 171 23.54 5.46 12.20
C GLY A 171 22.90 5.30 10.83
N LEU A 172 22.18 4.19 10.61
CA LEU A 172 21.51 3.90 9.36
C LEU A 172 20.28 4.77 9.20
N SER A 173 19.91 5.08 7.95
CA SER A 173 18.60 5.63 7.67
C SER A 173 17.51 4.60 8.01
N ARG A 174 16.32 5.07 8.37
CA ARG A 174 15.14 4.21 8.59
C ARG A 174 14.87 3.32 7.38
N TRP A 175 14.98 3.86 6.18
CA TRP A 175 14.89 3.12 4.92
C TRP A 175 15.96 2.03 4.78
N ASN A 176 17.24 2.36 5.01
CA ASN A 176 18.35 1.40 4.87
C ASN A 176 18.22 0.27 5.90
N TRP A 177 17.87 0.62 7.15
CA TRP A 177 17.66 -0.36 8.21
C TRP A 177 16.48 -1.30 7.86
N CYS A 178 15.37 -0.75 7.37
CA CYS A 178 14.23 -1.53 6.89
C CYS A 178 14.63 -2.48 5.75
N GLY A 179 15.39 -1.98 4.77
CA GLY A 179 15.86 -2.80 3.65
C GLY A 179 16.76 -3.95 4.08
N MET A 180 17.61 -3.73 5.09
CA MET A 180 18.40 -4.79 5.70
C MET A 180 17.52 -5.89 6.30
N GLN A 181 16.52 -5.52 7.09
CA GLN A 181 15.61 -6.47 7.74
C GLN A 181 14.73 -7.22 6.73
N ALA A 182 14.16 -6.51 5.76
CA ALA A 182 13.32 -7.09 4.71
C ALA A 182 14.12 -8.07 3.85
N GLY A 183 15.35 -7.71 3.47
CA GLY A 183 16.25 -8.59 2.72
C GLY A 183 16.65 -9.84 3.51
N GLN A 184 16.90 -9.72 4.81
CA GLN A 184 17.16 -10.87 5.69
C GLN A 184 15.94 -11.79 5.79
N LEU A 185 14.75 -11.22 6.00
CA LEU A 185 13.49 -11.96 6.04
C LEU A 185 13.26 -12.72 4.73
N ALA A 186 13.44 -12.07 3.58
CA ALA A 186 13.27 -12.69 2.27
C ALA A 186 14.21 -13.90 2.09
N LYS A 187 15.49 -13.75 2.44
CA LYS A 187 16.49 -14.85 2.38
C LYS A 187 16.10 -16.01 3.28
N GLN A 188 15.63 -15.73 4.50
CA GLN A 188 15.22 -16.76 5.45
C GLN A 188 13.95 -17.50 5.01
N LEU A 189 13.01 -16.81 4.36
CA LEU A 189 11.76 -17.40 3.88
C LEU A 189 11.88 -18.14 2.55
N ALA A 190 12.89 -17.83 1.73
CA ALA A 190 13.06 -18.41 0.40
C ALA A 190 12.94 -19.96 0.33
N PRO A 191 13.46 -20.75 1.30
CA PRO A 191 13.30 -22.20 1.28
C PRO A 191 11.86 -22.69 1.54
N TYR A 192 11.01 -21.87 2.14
CA TYR A 192 9.68 -22.25 2.64
C TYR A 192 8.54 -21.59 1.85
N VAL A 193 8.79 -20.44 1.23
CA VAL A 193 7.79 -19.65 0.51
C VAL A 193 8.22 -19.56 -0.95
N ARG A 194 7.81 -20.55 -1.77
CA ARG A 194 8.24 -20.69 -3.18
C ARG A 194 7.97 -19.46 -4.04
N ASN A 195 6.91 -18.73 -3.75
CA ASN A 195 6.52 -17.54 -4.51
C ASN A 195 6.98 -16.24 -3.84
N GLY A 196 7.87 -16.26 -2.84
CA GLY A 196 8.23 -15.07 -2.07
C GLY A 196 7.04 -14.45 -1.33
N PHE A 197 7.22 -13.21 -0.86
CA PHE A 197 6.14 -12.43 -0.23
C PHE A 197 5.79 -11.20 -1.08
N THR A 198 4.64 -10.59 -0.83
CA THR A 198 4.28 -9.32 -1.51
C THR A 198 4.92 -8.15 -0.77
N LEU A 199 5.68 -7.32 -1.47
CA LEU A 199 6.20 -6.06 -0.94
C LEU A 199 5.37 -4.92 -1.52
N THR A 200 4.94 -3.98 -0.69
CA THR A 200 4.24 -2.76 -1.10
C THR A 200 4.99 -1.57 -0.53
N THR A 201 5.41 -0.61 -1.34
CA THR A 201 5.94 0.66 -0.83
C THR A 201 4.85 1.70 -0.84
N PHE A 202 4.85 2.64 0.12
CA PHE A 202 3.84 3.70 0.15
C PHE A 202 4.38 5.02 0.71
N ALA A 203 3.82 6.11 0.21
CA ALA A 203 4.02 7.47 0.69
C ALA A 203 2.75 8.26 0.32
N GLY A 204 2.81 9.24 -0.59
CA GLY A 204 1.60 9.87 -1.15
C GLY A 204 0.77 8.94 -2.06
N GLY A 205 1.40 7.93 -2.64
CA GLY A 205 0.78 6.82 -3.38
C GLY A 205 1.36 5.48 -2.91
N TYR A 206 1.15 4.40 -3.65
CA TYR A 206 1.78 3.11 -3.34
C TYR A 206 2.11 2.31 -4.61
N GLU A 207 3.11 1.45 -4.52
CA GLU A 207 3.48 0.46 -5.54
C GLU A 207 3.49 -0.94 -4.94
N VAL A 208 2.97 -1.92 -5.69
CA VAL A 208 2.88 -3.34 -5.25
C VAL A 208 3.82 -4.20 -6.08
N TYR A 209 4.63 -4.99 -5.40
CA TYR A 209 5.59 -5.95 -5.94
C TYR A 209 5.22 -7.36 -5.45
N GLU A 210 4.32 -8.01 -6.18
CA GLU A 210 3.91 -9.38 -5.87
C GLU A 210 5.07 -10.35 -6.12
N LYS A 211 5.12 -11.40 -5.30
CA LYS A 211 6.09 -12.49 -5.42
C LYS A 211 7.56 -12.05 -5.42
N SER A 212 7.90 -11.12 -4.54
CA SER A 212 9.25 -10.54 -4.48
C SER A 212 10.28 -11.57 -4.00
N SER A 213 11.31 -11.81 -4.83
CA SER A 213 12.48 -12.60 -4.46
C SER A 213 13.42 -11.81 -3.52
N PRO A 214 14.35 -12.47 -2.82
CA PRO A 214 15.34 -11.77 -1.99
C PRO A 214 16.16 -10.73 -2.76
N GLU A 215 16.53 -11.03 -4.01
CA GLU A 215 17.26 -10.13 -4.89
C GLU A 215 16.41 -8.91 -5.27
N HIS A 216 15.14 -9.14 -5.61
CA HIS A 216 14.22 -8.06 -5.94
C HIS A 216 13.99 -7.13 -4.75
N VAL A 217 13.79 -7.69 -3.54
CA VAL A 217 13.69 -6.90 -2.31
C VAL A 217 14.94 -6.03 -2.13
N MET A 218 16.13 -6.62 -2.23
CA MET A 218 17.38 -5.86 -2.10
C MET A 218 17.52 -4.75 -3.15
N GLN A 219 17.10 -4.99 -4.39
CA GLN A 219 17.14 -4.01 -5.47
C GLN A 219 16.21 -2.82 -5.19
N LEU A 220 14.99 -3.06 -4.70
CA LEU A 220 14.03 -2.00 -4.40
C LEU A 220 14.57 -1.03 -3.35
N PHE A 221 15.22 -1.55 -2.30
CA PHE A 221 15.81 -0.69 -1.26
C PHE A 221 17.06 0.09 -1.71
N GLN A 222 17.70 -0.27 -2.83
CA GLN A 222 18.85 0.46 -3.37
C GLN A 222 18.46 1.74 -4.13
N SER A 223 17.21 1.84 -4.58
CA SER A 223 16.74 2.95 -5.42
C SER A 223 15.44 3.56 -4.89
N PRO A 224 15.46 4.17 -3.68
CA PRO A 224 14.26 4.76 -3.09
C PRO A 224 13.76 5.94 -3.93
N MET A 225 12.44 6.01 -4.09
CA MET A 225 11.73 7.16 -4.64
C MET A 225 10.95 7.84 -3.52
N PHE A 226 11.67 8.52 -2.63
CA PHE A 226 11.02 9.23 -1.53
C PHE A 226 10.06 10.30 -2.05
N THR A 227 8.80 10.24 -1.61
CA THR A 227 7.79 11.23 -1.96
C THR A 227 7.12 11.83 -0.72
N PHE A 228 6.38 12.92 -0.92
CA PHE A 228 5.63 13.56 0.16
C PHE A 228 4.37 12.77 0.52
N GLY A 229 3.95 12.89 1.78
CA GLY A 229 2.74 12.27 2.31
C GLY A 229 2.95 10.85 2.82
N THR A 230 1.99 10.37 3.60
CA THR A 230 2.05 9.06 4.28
C THR A 230 0.65 8.45 4.28
N ARG A 231 0.15 8.14 3.08
CA ARG A 231 -1.22 7.65 2.80
C ARG A 231 -1.33 6.14 2.96
N MET A 232 -1.21 5.70 4.20
CA MET A 232 -1.19 4.29 4.60
C MET A 232 -2.52 3.55 4.38
N SER A 233 -3.67 4.25 4.42
CA SER A 233 -4.97 3.59 4.28
C SER A 233 -5.14 2.95 2.90
N LEU A 234 -4.53 3.53 1.87
CA LEU A 234 -4.63 3.06 0.49
C LEU A 234 -4.03 1.67 0.25
N PRO A 235 -2.72 1.42 0.52
CA PRO A 235 -2.15 0.09 0.37
C PRO A 235 -2.83 -0.90 1.31
N LEU A 236 -3.15 -0.50 2.55
CA LEU A 236 -3.77 -1.39 3.53
C LEU A 236 -5.14 -1.90 3.05
N ASP A 237 -6.00 -1.00 2.55
CA ASP A 237 -7.30 -1.35 1.99
C ASP A 237 -7.16 -2.24 0.73
N ASP A 238 -6.28 -1.89 -0.21
CA ASP A 238 -6.03 -2.70 -1.41
C ASP A 238 -5.60 -4.13 -1.05
N ARG A 239 -4.65 -4.27 -0.12
CA ARG A 239 -4.12 -5.56 0.31
C ARG A 239 -5.16 -6.43 1.02
N LEU A 240 -5.93 -5.84 1.94
CA LEU A 240 -7.02 -6.53 2.62
C LEU A 240 -8.13 -6.93 1.64
N ASN A 241 -8.52 -6.03 0.73
CA ASN A 241 -9.51 -6.31 -0.30
C ASN A 241 -9.06 -7.44 -1.23
N ASN A 242 -7.81 -7.39 -1.67
CA ASN A 242 -7.20 -8.44 -2.47
C ASN A 242 -7.25 -9.80 -1.77
N TYR A 243 -6.91 -9.86 -0.48
CA TYR A 243 -7.03 -11.08 0.31
C TYR A 243 -8.47 -11.58 0.39
N PHE A 244 -9.43 -10.75 0.79
CA PHE A 244 -10.82 -11.18 0.94
C PHE A 244 -11.46 -11.60 -0.40
N ASN A 245 -11.04 -10.99 -1.51
CA ASN A 245 -11.47 -11.38 -2.86
C ASN A 245 -10.81 -12.70 -3.30
N LYS A 246 -9.54 -12.93 -2.93
CA LYS A 246 -8.78 -14.15 -3.24
C LYS A 246 -9.06 -15.31 -2.30
N LYS A 247 -9.61 -15.07 -1.10
CA LYS A 247 -9.83 -16.09 -0.03
C LYS A 247 -10.62 -17.31 -0.50
N GLN A 248 -11.30 -17.22 -1.64
CA GLN A 248 -11.87 -18.37 -2.33
C GLN A 248 -10.84 -19.36 -2.94
N SER A 249 -9.53 -19.05 -2.94
CA SER A 249 -8.48 -19.83 -3.63
C SER A 249 -7.24 -20.23 -2.82
N SER A 250 -6.73 -19.44 -1.85
CA SER A 250 -5.48 -19.81 -1.11
C SER A 250 -5.70 -20.54 0.22
N GLY A 251 -6.82 -20.30 0.92
CA GLY A 251 -7.16 -20.93 2.21
C GLY A 251 -6.23 -20.59 3.39
N ARG A 252 -5.15 -19.83 3.18
CA ARG A 252 -4.17 -19.43 4.19
C ARG A 252 -4.56 -18.11 4.85
N PRO A 253 -4.30 -17.92 6.15
CA PRO A 253 -4.47 -16.63 6.80
C PRO A 253 -3.49 -15.58 6.27
N LEU A 254 -3.88 -14.31 6.30
CA LEU A 254 -3.06 -13.18 5.87
C LEU A 254 -2.23 -12.63 7.04
N LEU A 255 -0.94 -12.41 6.82
CA LEU A 255 -0.06 -11.68 7.73
C LEU A 255 0.48 -10.42 7.04
N ILE A 256 -0.03 -9.25 7.43
CA ILE A 256 0.48 -7.96 6.97
C ILE A 256 1.47 -7.42 8.00
N ALA A 257 2.66 -7.06 7.56
CA ALA A 257 3.65 -6.31 8.30
C ALA A 257 3.69 -4.88 7.75
N VAL A 258 3.34 -3.88 8.54
CA VAL A 258 3.45 -2.47 8.15
C VAL A 258 4.67 -1.87 8.84
N ILE A 259 5.66 -1.42 8.08
CA ILE A 259 6.85 -0.74 8.60
C ILE A 259 6.70 0.75 8.31
N THR A 260 6.64 1.57 9.35
CA THR A 260 6.42 3.02 9.25
C THR A 260 7.07 3.73 10.42
N ASP A 261 7.33 5.02 10.27
CA ASP A 261 7.98 5.83 11.29
C ASP A 261 7.06 6.77 12.06
N GLY A 262 5.75 6.75 11.77
CA GLY A 262 4.79 7.51 12.57
C GLY A 262 3.40 7.67 11.97
N VAL A 263 2.82 8.84 12.25
CA VAL A 263 1.40 9.13 11.99
C VAL A 263 1.15 9.31 10.49
N PRO A 264 0.18 8.58 9.92
CA PRO A 264 -0.27 8.80 8.55
C PRO A 264 -0.72 10.25 8.31
N ALA A 265 -0.49 10.75 7.10
CA ALA A 265 -0.85 12.09 6.68
C ALA A 265 -1.60 12.05 5.34
N PRO A 266 -2.61 12.92 5.10
CA PRO A 266 -2.99 14.13 5.86
C PRO A 266 -3.79 13.85 7.15
N ARG A 267 -4.27 14.89 7.86
CA ARG A 267 -4.99 14.78 9.16
C ARG A 267 -6.12 13.74 9.23
N ARG A 268 -6.76 13.43 8.10
CA ARG A 268 -7.84 12.44 8.02
C ARG A 268 -7.33 11.00 7.93
N GLU A 269 -6.09 10.81 7.50
CA GLU A 269 -5.51 9.50 7.21
C GLU A 269 -5.49 8.53 8.40
N PRO A 270 -5.19 8.97 9.65
CA PRO A 270 -5.27 8.08 10.82
C PRO A 270 -6.66 7.46 11.03
N PHE A 271 -7.72 8.23 10.77
CA PHE A 271 -9.10 7.76 10.86
C PHE A 271 -9.42 6.74 9.76
N LEU A 272 -8.94 6.99 8.53
CA LEU A 272 -9.12 6.07 7.41
C LEU A 272 -8.41 4.74 7.66
N VAL A 273 -7.20 4.75 8.26
CA VAL A 273 -6.50 3.52 8.63
C VAL A 273 -7.30 2.70 9.66
N ALA A 274 -7.83 3.36 10.70
CA ALA A 274 -8.68 2.71 11.69
C ALA A 274 -9.96 2.12 11.06
N ASP A 275 -10.63 2.90 10.19
CA ASP A 275 -11.83 2.45 9.47
C ASP A 275 -11.56 1.21 8.60
N VAL A 276 -10.44 1.21 7.87
CA VAL A 276 -10.01 0.07 7.02
C VAL A 276 -9.83 -1.19 7.86
N LEU A 277 -9.11 -1.09 8.99
CA LEU A 277 -8.87 -2.22 9.89
C LEU A 277 -10.17 -2.73 10.53
N ILE A 278 -11.00 -1.83 11.06
CA ILE A 278 -12.30 -2.18 11.63
C ILE A 278 -13.17 -2.89 10.58
N ASN A 279 -13.26 -2.35 9.37
CA ASN A 279 -14.07 -2.94 8.29
C ASN A 279 -13.52 -4.31 7.84
N ALA A 280 -12.21 -4.51 7.87
CA ALA A 280 -11.63 -5.82 7.62
C ALA A 280 -12.06 -6.86 8.66
N THR A 281 -12.05 -6.52 9.95
CA THR A 281 -12.49 -7.45 11.02
C THR A 281 -13.95 -7.89 10.86
N LYS A 282 -14.82 -7.03 10.34
CA LYS A 282 -16.23 -7.35 10.08
C LYS A 282 -16.41 -8.36 8.95
N ARG A 283 -15.46 -8.45 8.03
CA ARG A 283 -15.45 -9.40 6.90
C ARG A 283 -14.79 -10.73 7.24
N MET A 284 -14.03 -10.79 8.33
CA MET A 284 -13.41 -12.02 8.82
C MET A 284 -14.46 -12.98 9.38
N ARG A 285 -14.21 -14.28 9.23
CA ARG A 285 -15.03 -15.36 9.83
C ARG A 285 -14.38 -15.89 11.10
N ASP A 286 -13.05 -15.91 11.13
CA ASP A 286 -12.22 -16.40 12.22
C ASP A 286 -11.22 -15.29 12.63
N PRO A 287 -10.93 -15.10 13.93
CA PRO A 287 -9.95 -14.11 14.40
C PRO A 287 -8.54 -14.32 13.81
N ARG A 288 -8.22 -15.53 13.33
CA ARG A 288 -6.93 -15.87 12.72
C ARG A 288 -6.86 -15.54 11.23
N ASP A 289 -7.96 -15.09 10.61
CA ASP A 289 -8.01 -14.87 9.16
C ASP A 289 -7.01 -13.80 8.69
N VAL A 290 -6.77 -12.77 9.51
CA VAL A 290 -5.89 -11.65 9.23
C VAL A 290 -5.15 -11.26 10.51
N THR A 291 -3.86 -11.02 10.40
CA THR A 291 -3.02 -10.41 11.44
C THR A 291 -2.26 -9.24 10.82
N VAL A 292 -2.28 -8.09 11.48
CA VAL A 292 -1.57 -6.88 11.06
C VAL A 292 -0.58 -6.49 12.15
N VAL A 293 0.71 -6.44 11.80
CA VAL A 293 1.77 -6.05 12.73
C VAL A 293 2.38 -4.74 12.27
N PHE A 294 2.25 -3.70 13.08
CA PHE A 294 2.93 -2.44 12.88
C PHE A 294 4.30 -2.48 13.54
N PHE A 295 5.33 -2.24 12.73
CA PHE A 295 6.70 -2.04 13.15
C PHE A 295 7.00 -0.56 13.13
N GLN A 296 7.06 0.04 14.31
CA GLN A 296 7.44 1.43 14.43
C GLN A 296 8.96 1.55 14.26
N ILE A 297 9.39 2.33 13.27
CA ILE A 297 10.79 2.67 13.04
C ILE A 297 11.05 4.10 13.49
N GLY A 298 12.17 4.33 14.16
CA GLY A 298 12.41 5.61 14.82
C GLY A 298 11.63 5.69 16.15
N GLY A 299 12.31 6.14 17.20
CA GLY A 299 11.82 6.02 18.57
C GLY A 299 11.32 7.32 19.21
N ALA A 300 11.53 8.48 18.57
CA ALA A 300 11.30 9.77 19.22
C ALA A 300 9.93 10.41 18.94
N ASP A 301 9.13 9.87 17.99
CA ASP A 301 7.83 10.46 17.66
C ASP A 301 6.71 9.94 18.59
N PHE A 302 6.40 10.74 19.61
CA PHE A 302 5.29 10.47 20.53
C PHE A 302 3.93 10.37 19.82
N LYS A 303 3.71 11.13 18.73
CA LYS A 303 2.44 11.10 18.00
C LYS A 303 2.30 9.75 17.29
N GLY A 304 3.36 9.30 16.61
CA GLY A 304 3.44 7.98 15.99
C GLY A 304 3.17 6.86 17.00
N GLN A 305 3.87 6.88 18.14
CA GLN A 305 3.68 5.89 19.21
C GLN A 305 2.24 5.83 19.69
N ARG A 306 1.63 6.99 19.97
CA ARG A 306 0.25 7.07 20.44
C ARG A 306 -0.74 6.53 19.40
N PHE A 307 -0.54 6.86 18.12
CA PHE A 307 -1.39 6.37 17.05
C PHE A 307 -1.31 4.85 16.91
N LEU A 308 -0.10 4.29 16.83
CA LEU A 308 0.08 2.85 16.69
C LEU A 308 -0.38 2.07 17.94
N SER A 309 -0.16 2.62 19.13
CA SER A 309 -0.71 2.07 20.38
C SER A 309 -2.24 2.07 20.39
N TYR A 310 -2.87 3.11 19.84
CA TYR A 310 -4.31 3.14 19.66
C TYR A 310 -4.80 2.09 18.66
N LEU A 311 -4.09 1.85 17.56
CA LEU A 311 -4.47 0.78 16.62
C LEU A 311 -4.40 -0.61 17.26
N ASP A 312 -3.39 -0.85 18.10
CA ASP A 312 -3.21 -2.11 18.85
C ASP A 312 -4.31 -2.33 19.90
N ASN A 313 -4.62 -1.29 20.70
CA ASN A 313 -5.46 -1.48 21.90
C ASN A 313 -6.90 -0.92 21.79
N GLY A 314 -7.17 -0.06 20.80
CA GLY A 314 -8.38 0.77 20.76
C GLY A 314 -9.48 0.26 19.83
N LEU A 315 -9.14 -0.46 18.76
CA LEU A 315 -10.08 -0.72 17.67
C LEU A 315 -11.30 -1.56 18.07
N MET A 316 -11.15 -2.47 19.04
CA MET A 316 -12.27 -3.24 19.59
C MET A 316 -13.32 -2.35 20.27
N ALA A 317 -12.89 -1.31 20.99
CA ALA A 317 -13.79 -0.35 21.61
C ALA A 317 -14.54 0.49 20.54
N ASP A 318 -13.93 0.66 19.37
CA ASP A 318 -14.52 1.37 18.23
C ASP A 318 -15.29 0.46 17.25
N GLY A 319 -15.56 -0.78 17.65
CA GLY A 319 -16.44 -1.71 16.93
C GLY A 319 -15.73 -2.64 15.94
N ALA A 320 -14.42 -2.84 16.08
CA ALA A 320 -13.77 -4.00 15.48
C ALA A 320 -14.35 -5.29 16.09
N ARG A 321 -14.49 -6.33 15.26
CA ARG A 321 -15.02 -7.63 15.69
C ARG A 321 -13.95 -8.50 16.37
N PHE A 322 -12.71 -8.34 15.96
CA PHE A 322 -11.57 -9.11 16.43
C PHE A 322 -10.40 -8.18 16.69
N ASP A 323 -9.59 -8.53 17.69
CA ASP A 323 -8.27 -7.95 17.87
C ASP A 323 -7.31 -8.59 16.87
N ILE A 324 -6.81 -7.79 15.93
CA ILE A 324 -5.97 -8.26 14.80
C ILE A 324 -4.69 -7.45 14.65
N VAL A 325 -4.49 -6.41 15.46
CA VAL A 325 -3.42 -5.44 15.29
C VAL A 325 -2.42 -5.60 16.41
N LYS A 326 -1.13 -5.61 16.08
CA LYS A 326 -0.05 -5.55 17.08
C LYS A 326 0.88 -4.40 16.75
N ASN A 327 1.27 -3.61 17.75
CA ASN A 327 2.36 -2.66 17.63
C ASN A 327 3.66 -3.23 18.22
N VAL A 328 4.75 -3.13 17.46
CA VAL A 328 6.10 -3.52 17.89
C VAL A 328 6.99 -2.26 17.81
N PRO A 329 7.43 -1.73 18.97
CA PRO A 329 8.25 -0.52 19.00
C PRO A 329 9.67 -0.77 18.52
N MET A 330 10.35 0.29 18.07
CA MET A 330 11.70 0.22 17.49
C MET A 330 12.72 -0.42 18.43
N GLU A 331 12.63 -0.15 19.73
CA GLU A 331 13.55 -0.68 20.74
C GLU A 331 13.48 -2.21 20.78
N ARG A 332 12.26 -2.76 20.72
CA ARG A 332 12.06 -4.20 20.67
C ARG A 332 12.53 -4.75 19.33
N LEU A 333 12.13 -4.11 18.25
CA LEU A 333 12.45 -4.56 16.91
C LEU A 333 13.97 -4.58 16.64
N ALA A 334 14.72 -3.60 17.15
CA ALA A 334 16.17 -3.53 17.07
C ALA A 334 16.86 -4.67 17.82
N GLN A 335 16.25 -5.19 18.88
CA GLN A 335 16.81 -6.31 19.67
C GLN A 335 16.62 -7.66 18.99
N ILE A 336 15.44 -7.92 18.42
CA ILE A 336 15.06 -9.27 17.97
C ILE A 336 14.94 -9.41 16.45
N GLY A 337 14.90 -8.29 15.71
CA GLY A 337 14.74 -8.26 14.26
C GLY A 337 13.33 -8.57 13.76
N LEU A 338 13.12 -8.36 12.47
CA LEU A 338 11.80 -8.44 11.82
C LEU A 338 11.19 -9.84 11.86
N ALA A 339 11.95 -10.87 11.47
CA ALA A 339 11.45 -12.24 11.38
C ALA A 339 10.99 -12.80 12.75
N GLN A 340 11.80 -12.61 13.80
CA GLN A 340 11.44 -13.06 15.14
C GLN A 340 10.27 -12.26 15.70
N SER A 341 10.19 -10.96 15.41
CA SER A 341 9.06 -10.15 15.85
C SER A 341 7.75 -10.63 15.25
N LEU A 342 7.72 -10.96 13.96
CA LEU A 342 6.52 -11.54 13.30
C LEU A 342 6.10 -12.87 13.94
N VAL A 343 7.06 -13.75 14.20
CA VAL A 343 6.79 -15.05 14.86
C VAL A 343 6.21 -14.84 16.25
N ASN A 344 6.79 -13.93 17.04
CA ASN A 344 6.28 -13.60 18.37
C ASN A 344 4.86 -13.07 18.31
N SER A 345 4.56 -12.13 17.39
CA SER A 345 3.21 -11.58 17.22
C SER A 345 2.18 -12.66 16.91
N ILE A 346 2.49 -13.59 16.00
CA ILE A 346 1.58 -14.72 15.68
C ILE A 346 1.34 -15.61 16.91
N GLN A 347 2.40 -15.91 17.66
CA GLN A 347 2.30 -16.75 18.86
C GLN A 347 1.46 -16.08 19.96
N GLU A 348 1.61 -14.76 20.14
CA GLU A 348 0.81 -13.96 21.06
C GLU A 348 -0.68 -14.02 20.69
N PHE A 349 -1.05 -13.77 19.43
CA PHE A 349 -2.44 -13.89 18.98
C PHE A 349 -2.98 -15.32 19.14
N ALA A 350 -2.17 -16.33 18.85
CA ALA A 350 -2.57 -17.72 19.06
C ALA A 350 -2.83 -18.04 20.53
N ALA A 351 -2.08 -17.44 21.46
CA ALA A 351 -2.29 -17.59 22.89
C ALA A 351 -3.56 -16.84 23.36
N GLN A 352 -3.76 -15.60 22.92
CA GLN A 352 -4.96 -14.81 23.25
C GLN A 352 -6.25 -15.51 22.80
N ASN A 353 -6.26 -16.07 21.59
CA ASN A 353 -7.42 -16.79 21.05
C ASN A 353 -7.75 -18.09 21.78
N LYS A 354 -6.77 -18.70 22.49
CA LYS A 354 -7.03 -19.87 23.36
C LYS A 354 -7.66 -19.47 24.69
N LEU A 355 -7.40 -18.26 25.17
CA LEU A 355 -7.85 -17.77 26.47
C LEU A 355 -9.23 -17.11 26.40
N ALA A 356 -9.65 -16.61 25.25
CA ALA A 356 -11.00 -16.09 25.05
C ALA A 356 -12.03 -17.25 25.14
N PRO A 357 -12.89 -17.30 26.17
CA PRO A 357 -13.94 -18.29 26.24
C PRO A 357 -14.84 -18.13 25.02
N SER A 358 -15.28 -19.24 24.42
CA SER A 358 -16.26 -19.18 23.34
C SER A 358 -17.58 -18.63 23.90
N VAL A 359 -17.76 -17.32 23.86
CA VAL A 359 -19.08 -16.70 24.03
C VAL A 359 -19.83 -17.02 22.74
N ARG A 360 -20.53 -18.15 22.76
CA ARG A 360 -21.45 -18.58 21.71
C ARG A 360 -22.79 -17.91 21.87
#